data_AF-A0A367JLE0-F1
#
_entry.id   AF-A0A367JLE0-F1
#
_cell.length_a   1.000
_cell.length_b   1.000
_cell.length_c   1.000
_cell.angle_alpha   90.00
_cell.angle_beta   90.00
_cell.angle_gamma   90.00
#
_symmetry.space_group_name_H-M   'P 1'
#
loop_
_entity.id
_entity.type
_entity.pdbx_description
1 polymer ?
#
loop_
_entity_poly.entity_id
_entity_poly.type
_entity_poly.pdbx_seq_one_letter_code
_entity_poly.pdbx_strand_id
1 'polypeptide(L)'
;EYHKDPGQIGSRTYSPFAKWKFREFNELPHLFRTRTSQSYEFANLYINQFPKEKTILFARFVSFIAGSFAGVLALFSLFDSEALLNFEITPNNTVLFYLGITGTLFAVTRGMIPDESQVFEPEVLLKQVIEHIHYLPTEWKYKLHTDQIRGEFCLLFDYKVGLFLQELLSVLFAPLILCFSLPKSADQIVDFFREFSVHVNGLGYVCSFAQFDFERHGNAKYGVQGATVNDEYYLSKEGKMEKSFVNFKANNPNWEPNDLAGSLYLSRLERFKNEKRKDLTTHEEPSIIKLNQYGIPAVPG
;
A
#
# COMPACT_ATOMS: atom_id res chain seq x y z
N GLU A 1 15.60 11.35 -16.04
CA GLU A 1 15.56 10.45 -14.87
C GLU A 1 15.51 8.98 -15.29
N TYR A 2 14.52 8.56 -16.09
CA TYR A 2 14.40 7.18 -16.60
C TYR A 2 15.54 6.69 -17.50
N HIS A 3 16.30 7.58 -18.16
CA HIS A 3 17.52 7.21 -18.89
C HIS A 3 18.71 6.91 -17.96
N LYS A 4 18.70 7.46 -16.73
CA LYS A 4 19.81 7.31 -15.77
C LYS A 4 19.61 6.12 -14.83
N ASP A 5 18.35 5.77 -14.55
CA ASP A 5 18.00 4.60 -13.75
C ASP A 5 16.76 3.91 -14.35
N PRO A 6 16.96 2.92 -15.24
CA PRO A 6 15.88 2.16 -15.86
C PRO A 6 15.02 1.41 -14.82
N GLY A 7 15.58 1.11 -13.63
CA GLY A 7 14.86 0.45 -12.54
C GLY A 7 13.70 1.29 -12.00
N GLN A 8 13.77 2.62 -12.13
CA GLN A 8 12.67 3.49 -11.72
C GLN A 8 11.43 3.43 -12.62
N ILE A 9 11.54 2.88 -13.83
CA ILE A 9 10.38 2.65 -14.71
C ILE A 9 9.40 1.69 -14.05
N GLY A 10 9.91 0.70 -13.30
CA GLY A 10 9.11 -0.23 -12.51
C GLY A 10 8.66 0.32 -11.15
N SER A 11 9.04 1.54 -10.78
CA SER A 11 8.67 2.10 -9.49
C SER A 11 7.19 2.49 -9.43
N ARG A 12 6.60 2.24 -8.25
CA ARG A 12 5.19 2.51 -7.98
C ARG A 12 5.05 3.70 -7.05
N THR A 13 3.90 4.37 -7.13
CA THR A 13 3.52 5.46 -6.24
C THR A 13 2.02 5.53 -6.06
N TYR A 14 1.58 6.18 -4.99
CA TYR A 14 0.16 6.38 -4.76
C TYR A 14 -0.43 7.33 -5.80
N SER A 15 -1.54 6.93 -6.41
CA SER A 15 -2.27 7.74 -7.38
C SER A 15 -2.75 9.05 -6.75
N PRO A 16 -2.94 10.13 -7.53
CA PRO A 16 -3.50 11.38 -7.01
C PRO A 16 -4.85 11.18 -6.31
N PHE A 17 -5.67 10.27 -6.83
CA PHE A 17 -6.93 9.87 -6.21
C PHE A 17 -6.72 9.22 -4.84
N ALA A 18 -5.80 8.25 -4.74
CA ALA A 18 -5.48 7.59 -3.48
C ALA A 18 -4.97 8.60 -2.43
N LYS A 19 -4.14 9.57 -2.83
CA LYS A 19 -3.65 10.62 -1.93
C LYS A 19 -4.80 11.43 -1.31
N TRP A 20 -5.81 11.83 -2.09
CA TRP A 20 -6.99 12.52 -1.57
C TRP A 20 -7.87 11.61 -0.70
N LYS A 21 -7.93 10.32 -1.02
CA LYS A 21 -8.70 9.35 -0.23
C LYS A 21 -8.08 9.18 1.16
N PHE A 22 -6.77 9.00 1.24
CA PHE A 22 -6.01 8.76 2.48
C PHE A 22 -5.82 10.00 3.35
N ARG A 23 -5.87 11.19 2.74
CA ARG A 23 -5.66 12.44 3.44
C ARG A 23 -6.78 12.71 4.43
N GLU A 24 -6.40 13.03 5.66
CA GLU A 24 -7.32 13.28 6.77
C GLU A 24 -7.67 14.77 6.90
N PHE A 25 -8.77 15.06 7.61
CA PHE A 25 -9.16 16.44 7.91
C PHE A 25 -8.14 17.08 8.85
N ASN A 26 -7.83 18.36 8.60
CA ASN A 26 -6.81 19.13 9.33
C ASN A 26 -5.39 18.52 9.29
N GLU A 27 -5.11 17.61 8.35
CA GLU A 27 -3.78 17.03 8.17
C GLU A 27 -2.88 17.94 7.30
N LEU A 28 -1.78 18.40 7.88
CA LEU A 28 -0.80 19.22 7.18
C LEU A 28 -0.05 18.42 6.10
N PRO A 29 0.32 19.02 4.95
CA PRO A 29 0.93 18.29 3.83
C PRO A 29 2.20 17.53 4.18
N HIS A 30 3.02 18.04 5.10
CA HIS A 30 4.26 17.39 5.50
C HIS A 30 4.00 16.15 6.38
N LEU A 31 3.01 16.19 7.28
CA LEU A 31 2.60 15.03 8.09
C LEU A 31 2.09 13.91 7.19
N PHE A 32 1.20 14.26 6.26
CA PHE A 32 0.68 13.34 5.26
C PHE A 32 1.80 12.70 4.43
N ARG A 33 2.77 13.51 3.99
CA ARG A 33 3.92 13.02 3.20
C ARG A 33 4.79 12.06 4.02
N THR A 34 5.09 12.37 5.27
CA THR A 34 5.90 11.51 6.14
C THR A 34 5.24 10.15 6.32
N ARG A 35 3.97 10.13 6.71
CA ARG A 35 3.16 8.92 6.89
C ARG A 35 3.07 8.09 5.62
N THR A 36 2.76 8.73 4.50
CA THR A 36 2.69 8.06 3.20
C THR A 36 4.05 7.52 2.80
N SER A 37 5.15 8.26 3.03
CA SER A 37 6.52 7.85 2.72
C SER A 37 6.93 6.57 3.45
N GLN A 38 6.57 6.46 4.74
CA GLN A 38 6.85 5.27 5.56
C GLN A 38 6.13 4.02 5.03
N SER A 39 4.95 4.18 4.43
CA SER A 39 4.19 3.06 3.86
C SER A 39 4.78 2.50 2.56
N TYR A 40 5.66 3.22 1.84
CA TYR A 40 6.12 2.79 0.51
C TYR A 40 6.89 1.48 0.53
N GLU A 41 7.75 1.28 1.52
CA GLU A 41 8.56 0.07 1.62
C GLU A 41 7.65 -1.16 1.81
N PHE A 42 6.76 -1.10 2.80
CA PHE A 42 5.78 -2.15 3.07
C PHE A 42 4.83 -2.39 1.90
N ALA A 43 4.41 -1.34 1.17
CA ALA A 43 3.55 -1.46 0.00
C ALA A 43 4.24 -2.20 -1.16
N ASN A 44 5.53 -1.92 -1.40
CA ASN A 44 6.30 -2.63 -2.40
C ASN A 44 6.54 -4.09 -2.00
N LEU A 45 6.89 -4.35 -0.73
CA LEU A 45 7.02 -5.71 -0.22
C LEU A 45 5.72 -6.50 -0.37
N TYR A 46 4.57 -5.90 -0.02
CA TYR A 46 3.25 -6.51 -0.15
C TYR A 46 2.98 -6.97 -1.59
N ILE A 47 3.20 -6.08 -2.58
CA ILE A 47 2.97 -6.42 -3.99
C ILE A 47 3.93 -7.51 -4.46
N ASN A 48 5.18 -7.48 -4.02
CA ASN A 48 6.19 -8.46 -4.41
C ASN A 48 5.92 -9.86 -3.86
N GLN A 49 5.14 -9.99 -2.78
CA GLN A 49 4.72 -11.29 -2.26
C GLN A 49 3.72 -12.02 -3.16
N PHE A 50 3.15 -11.37 -4.17
CA PHE A 50 2.26 -12.04 -5.11
C PHE A 50 3.04 -12.42 -6.39
N PRO A 51 3.43 -13.70 -6.53
CA PRO A 51 4.20 -14.15 -7.68
C PRO A 51 3.41 -14.00 -8.97
N LYS A 52 4.07 -13.51 -10.01
CA LYS A 52 3.52 -13.49 -11.37
C LYS A 52 3.78 -14.84 -12.03
N GLU A 53 2.97 -15.84 -11.72
CA GLU A 53 3.18 -17.24 -12.16
C GLU A 53 3.47 -17.36 -13.66
N LYS A 54 2.71 -16.66 -14.52
CA LYS A 54 2.93 -16.67 -15.98
C LYS A 54 4.29 -16.10 -16.37
N THR A 55 4.70 -15.01 -15.73
CA THR A 55 6.01 -14.38 -15.97
C THR A 55 7.14 -15.28 -15.48
N ILE A 56 6.97 -15.93 -14.32
CA ILE A 56 7.95 -16.87 -13.76
C ILE A 56 8.08 -18.10 -14.66
N LEU A 57 6.98 -18.66 -15.14
CA LEU A 57 6.99 -19.81 -16.05
C LEU A 57 7.71 -19.46 -17.36
N PHE A 58 7.43 -18.29 -17.93
CA PHE A 58 8.12 -17.81 -19.11
C PHE A 58 9.63 -17.59 -18.86
N ALA A 59 9.99 -16.97 -17.73
CA ALA A 59 11.39 -16.76 -17.35
C ALA A 59 12.13 -18.09 -17.16
N ARG A 60 11.50 -19.09 -16.53
CA ARG A 60 12.04 -20.45 -16.38
C ARG A 60 12.26 -21.12 -17.73
N PHE A 61 11.31 -21.00 -18.66
CA PHE A 61 11.42 -21.55 -20.00
C PHE A 61 12.58 -20.92 -20.79
N VAL A 62 12.67 -19.59 -20.81
CA VAL A 62 13.76 -18.89 -21.51
C VAL A 62 15.12 -19.17 -20.84
N SER A 63 15.17 -19.20 -19.51
CA SER A 63 16.37 -19.55 -18.74
C SER A 63 16.85 -20.98 -19.06
N PHE A 64 15.94 -21.94 -19.19
CA PHE A 64 16.28 -23.31 -19.58
C PHE A 64 16.89 -23.40 -20.98
N ILE A 65 16.28 -22.72 -21.96
CA ILE A 65 16.78 -22.70 -23.35
C ILE A 65 18.14 -22.01 -23.42
N ALA A 66 18.24 -20.79 -22.86
CA ALA A 66 19.48 -20.02 -22.86
C ALA A 66 20.60 -20.75 -22.12
N GLY A 67 20.29 -21.37 -20.99
CA GLY A 67 21.22 -22.17 -20.20
C GLY A 67 21.70 -23.42 -20.92
N SER A 68 20.83 -24.09 -21.69
CA SER A 68 21.20 -25.27 -22.48
C SER A 68 22.17 -24.91 -23.61
N PHE A 69 21.90 -23.84 -24.37
CA PHE A 69 22.83 -23.35 -25.38
C PHE A 69 24.15 -22.88 -24.76
N ALA A 70 24.09 -22.10 -23.69
CA ALA A 70 25.29 -21.66 -22.98
C ALA A 70 26.11 -22.84 -22.45
N GLY A 71 25.47 -23.87 -21.90
CA GLY A 71 26.12 -25.06 -21.36
C GLY A 71 26.81 -25.89 -22.44
N VAL A 72 26.16 -26.10 -23.59
CA VAL A 72 26.76 -26.82 -24.73
C VAL A 72 27.95 -26.04 -25.30
N LEU A 73 27.82 -24.72 -25.49
CA LEU A 73 28.91 -23.87 -25.98
C LEU A 73 30.07 -23.81 -24.98
N ALA A 74 29.78 -23.73 -23.68
CA ALA A 74 30.79 -23.77 -22.63
C ALA A 74 31.54 -25.11 -22.63
N LEU A 75 30.83 -26.24 -22.73
CA LEU A 75 31.44 -27.56 -22.77
C LEU A 75 32.31 -27.74 -24.02
N PHE A 76 31.84 -27.29 -25.19
CA PHE A 76 32.63 -27.26 -26.42
C PHE A 76 33.92 -26.42 -26.26
N SER A 77 33.82 -25.26 -25.62
CA SER A 77 34.99 -24.39 -25.36
C SER A 77 36.00 -24.97 -24.36
N LEU A 78 35.58 -25.89 -23.49
CA LEU A 78 36.48 -26.59 -22.57
C LEU A 78 37.28 -27.70 -23.28
N PHE A 79 36.72 -28.30 -24.33
CA PHE A 79 37.40 -29.33 -25.13
C PHE A 79 38.35 -28.73 -26.17
N ASP A 80 37.99 -27.58 -26.75
CA ASP A 80 38.82 -26.88 -27.73
C ASP A 80 38.93 -25.39 -27.34
N SER A 81 40.06 -25.03 -26.72
CA SER A 81 40.32 -23.67 -26.26
C SER A 81 40.55 -22.67 -27.39
N GLU A 82 40.98 -23.14 -28.58
CA GLU A 82 41.11 -22.27 -29.76
C GLU A 82 39.76 -21.99 -30.41
N ALA A 83 38.78 -22.88 -30.24
CA ALA A 83 37.43 -22.67 -30.76
C ALA A 83 36.71 -21.48 -30.09
N LEU A 84 37.13 -21.05 -28.90
CA LEU A 84 36.50 -19.92 -28.21
C LEU A 84 36.69 -18.59 -28.96
N LEU A 85 37.88 -18.38 -29.55
CA LEU A 85 38.26 -17.13 -30.23
C LEU A 85 38.29 -17.26 -31.75
N ASN A 86 38.64 -18.44 -32.29
CA ASN A 86 38.90 -18.61 -33.72
C ASN A 86 37.76 -19.31 -34.47
N PHE A 87 36.84 -19.99 -33.77
CA PHE A 87 35.73 -20.69 -34.42
C PHE A 87 34.53 -19.76 -34.61
N GLU A 88 34.22 -19.47 -35.88
CA GLU A 88 33.05 -18.69 -36.29
C GLU A 88 31.88 -19.62 -36.60
N ILE A 89 30.80 -19.52 -35.82
CA ILE A 89 29.55 -20.28 -36.07
C ILE A 89 28.75 -19.63 -37.21
N THR A 90 28.81 -18.30 -37.32
CA THR A 90 28.14 -17.46 -38.32
C THR A 90 29.15 -16.40 -38.78
N PRO A 91 29.10 -15.90 -40.02
CA PRO A 91 30.12 -14.96 -40.51
C PRO A 91 30.28 -13.78 -39.54
N ASN A 92 31.50 -13.55 -39.04
CA ASN A 92 31.89 -12.55 -38.05
C ASN A 92 31.42 -12.75 -36.58
N ASN A 93 30.77 -13.87 -36.23
CA ASN A 93 30.32 -14.13 -34.86
C ASN A 93 31.00 -15.38 -34.28
N THR A 94 31.84 -15.16 -33.26
CA THR A 94 32.58 -16.21 -32.55
C THR A 94 31.73 -16.92 -31.49
N VAL A 95 32.22 -18.06 -31.00
CA VAL A 95 31.62 -18.77 -29.85
C VAL A 95 31.48 -17.85 -28.63
N LEU A 96 32.46 -16.99 -28.37
CA LEU A 96 32.42 -16.00 -27.28
C LEU A 96 31.21 -15.06 -27.38
N PHE A 97 30.88 -14.60 -28.58
CA PHE A 97 29.74 -13.70 -28.80
C PHE A 97 28.42 -14.37 -28.42
N TYR A 98 28.19 -15.59 -28.89
CA TYR A 98 26.98 -16.35 -28.55
C TYR A 98 26.93 -16.69 -27.06
N LEU A 99 28.06 -17.08 -26.45
CA LEU A 99 28.15 -17.36 -25.02
C LEU A 99 27.82 -16.10 -24.20
N GLY A 100 28.28 -14.92 -24.63
CA GLY A 100 27.94 -13.63 -24.04
C GLY A 100 26.44 -13.32 -24.12
N ILE A 101 25.81 -13.51 -25.27
CA ILE A 101 24.36 -13.28 -25.43
C ILE A 101 23.54 -14.30 -24.61
N THR A 102 23.83 -15.59 -24.74
CA THR A 102 23.08 -16.62 -24.01
C THR A 102 23.31 -16.52 -22.50
N GLY A 103 24.53 -16.17 -22.07
CA GLY A 103 24.88 -15.98 -20.67
C GLY A 103 24.21 -14.75 -20.05
N THR A 104 24.19 -13.62 -20.76
CA THR A 104 23.46 -12.42 -20.30
C THR A 104 21.95 -12.68 -20.25
N LEU A 105 21.38 -13.32 -21.27
CA LEU A 105 19.97 -13.71 -21.28
C LEU A 105 19.63 -14.66 -20.13
N PHE A 106 20.51 -15.64 -19.85
CA PHE A 106 20.36 -16.56 -18.72
C PHE A 106 20.39 -15.81 -17.38
N ALA A 107 21.34 -14.90 -17.18
CA ALA A 107 21.46 -14.12 -15.95
C ALA A 107 20.23 -13.23 -15.70
N VAL A 108 19.75 -12.53 -16.74
CA VAL A 108 18.55 -11.68 -16.66
C VAL A 108 17.31 -12.50 -16.32
N THR A 109 17.08 -13.61 -17.05
CA THR A 109 15.91 -14.46 -16.81
C THR A 109 15.96 -15.15 -15.46
N ARG A 110 17.15 -15.50 -14.97
CA ARG A 110 17.32 -16.05 -13.62
C ARG A 110 17.00 -15.03 -12.54
N GLY A 111 17.38 -13.76 -12.71
CA GLY A 111 17.03 -12.68 -11.79
C GLY A 111 15.54 -12.34 -11.72
N MET A 112 14.74 -12.76 -12.70
CA MET A 112 13.28 -12.61 -12.69
C MET A 112 12.56 -13.71 -11.89
N ILE A 113 13.25 -14.80 -11.56
CA ILE A 113 12.67 -15.90 -10.79
C ILE A 113 12.84 -15.57 -9.30
N PRO A 114 11.73 -15.48 -8.53
CA PRO A 114 11.82 -15.18 -7.10
C PRO A 114 12.52 -16.30 -6.33
N ASP A 115 13.19 -15.93 -5.23
CA ASP A 115 13.87 -16.87 -4.35
C ASP A 115 12.87 -17.82 -3.67
N GLU A 116 13.23 -19.09 -3.58
CA GLU A 116 12.39 -20.13 -2.97
C GLU A 116 12.28 -19.99 -1.43
N SER A 117 13.14 -19.17 -0.81
CA SER A 117 13.20 -18.94 0.64
C SER A 117 12.38 -17.73 1.13
N GLN A 118 11.56 -17.11 0.27
CA GLN A 118 10.73 -15.98 0.71
C GLN A 118 9.58 -16.44 1.61
N VAL A 119 9.47 -15.78 2.78
CA VAL A 119 8.37 -15.99 3.71
C VAL A 119 7.17 -15.16 3.24
N PHE A 120 6.07 -15.85 2.92
CA PHE A 120 4.84 -15.24 2.42
C PHE A 120 3.90 -14.85 3.57
N GLU A 121 3.82 -13.56 3.88
CA GLU A 121 2.94 -13.00 4.91
C GLU A 121 2.23 -11.72 4.43
N PRO A 122 1.37 -11.81 3.40
CA PRO A 122 0.83 -10.62 2.72
C PRO A 122 -0.12 -9.85 3.62
N GLU A 123 -0.79 -10.56 4.53
CA GLU A 123 -1.67 -9.96 5.51
C GLU A 123 -0.92 -9.07 6.51
N VAL A 124 0.26 -9.47 6.96
CA VAL A 124 1.07 -8.69 7.92
C VAL A 124 1.58 -7.41 7.26
N LEU A 125 2.12 -7.53 6.04
CA LEU A 125 2.61 -6.38 5.29
C LEU A 125 1.50 -5.39 4.95
N LEU A 126 0.33 -5.86 4.49
CA LEU A 126 -0.77 -4.95 4.17
C LEU A 126 -1.31 -4.29 5.44
N LYS A 127 -1.33 -4.98 6.59
CA LYS A 127 -1.67 -4.36 7.88
C LYS A 127 -0.72 -3.22 8.25
N GLN A 128 0.59 -3.40 8.05
CA GLN A 128 1.58 -2.33 8.26
C GLN A 128 1.35 -1.15 7.30
N VAL A 129 1.03 -1.42 6.04
CA VAL A 129 0.64 -0.36 5.10
C VAL A 129 -0.58 0.39 5.59
N ILE A 130 -1.64 -0.32 5.98
CA ILE A 130 -2.91 0.24 6.49
C ILE A 130 -2.68 1.09 7.74
N GLU A 131 -1.81 0.66 8.64
CA GLU A 131 -1.42 1.42 9.84
C GLU A 131 -0.83 2.78 9.47
N HIS A 132 -0.09 2.87 8.37
CA HIS A 132 0.37 4.16 7.87
C HIS A 132 -0.69 4.88 7.03
N ILE A 133 -1.41 4.25 6.10
CA ILE A 133 -2.33 4.97 5.19
C ILE A 133 -3.69 5.31 5.81
N HIS A 134 -4.02 4.73 6.98
CA HIS A 134 -5.30 4.90 7.72
C HIS A 134 -6.56 4.56 6.90
N TYR A 135 -6.39 3.81 5.82
CA TYR A 135 -7.44 3.45 4.89
C TYR A 135 -7.58 1.94 4.82
N LEU A 136 -8.78 1.46 5.18
CA LEU A 136 -9.17 0.05 5.14
C LEU A 136 -10.66 -0.02 4.80
N PRO A 137 -11.00 -0.34 3.54
CA PRO A 137 -12.36 -0.66 3.14
C PRO A 137 -12.92 -1.84 3.92
N THR A 138 -14.23 -1.88 4.10
CA THR A 138 -14.89 -2.99 4.79
C THR A 138 -14.75 -4.30 4.04
N GLU A 139 -14.67 -4.27 2.71
CA GLU A 139 -14.52 -5.47 1.87
C GLU A 139 -13.17 -6.16 2.05
N TRP A 140 -12.14 -5.40 2.45
CA TRP A 140 -10.77 -5.90 2.60
C TRP A 140 -10.58 -6.67 3.91
N LYS A 141 -11.47 -6.45 4.87
CA LYS A 141 -11.39 -7.05 6.20
C LYS A 141 -11.38 -8.58 6.06
N TYR A 142 -10.39 -9.24 6.66
CA TYR A 142 -10.16 -10.69 6.63
C TYR A 142 -9.75 -11.30 5.28
N LYS A 143 -9.54 -10.51 4.22
CA LYS A 143 -9.16 -10.97 2.87
C LYS A 143 -7.86 -10.36 2.34
N LEU A 144 -7.02 -9.85 3.24
CA LEU A 144 -5.81 -9.08 2.89
C LEU A 144 -4.78 -9.87 2.06
N HIS A 145 -4.82 -11.21 2.10
CA HIS A 145 -3.96 -12.11 1.35
C HIS A 145 -4.48 -12.44 -0.06
N THR A 146 -5.68 -12.00 -0.45
CA THR A 146 -6.31 -12.41 -1.71
C THR A 146 -5.83 -11.55 -2.90
N ASP A 147 -5.70 -12.17 -4.08
CA ASP A 147 -5.32 -11.50 -5.33
C ASP A 147 -6.27 -10.35 -5.73
N GLN A 148 -7.56 -10.49 -5.39
CA GLN A 148 -8.57 -9.45 -5.57
C GLN A 148 -8.17 -8.16 -4.83
N ILE A 149 -7.79 -8.27 -3.55
CA ILE A 149 -7.38 -7.12 -2.74
C ILE A 149 -6.08 -6.52 -3.25
N ARG A 150 -5.14 -7.36 -3.71
CA ARG A 150 -3.94 -6.87 -4.41
C ARG A 150 -4.31 -6.04 -5.63
N GLY A 151 -5.27 -6.49 -6.44
CA GLY A 151 -5.76 -5.77 -7.62
C GLY A 151 -6.36 -4.41 -7.26
N GLU A 152 -7.23 -4.36 -6.26
CA GLU A 152 -7.83 -3.12 -5.75
C GLU A 152 -6.77 -2.18 -5.15
N PHE A 153 -5.79 -2.71 -4.42
CA PHE A 153 -4.66 -1.93 -3.90
C PHE A 153 -3.78 -1.38 -5.02
N CYS A 154 -3.57 -2.13 -6.11
CA CYS A 154 -2.82 -1.66 -7.27
C CYS A 154 -3.47 -0.47 -7.99
N LEU A 155 -4.79 -0.30 -7.90
CA LEU A 155 -5.48 0.91 -8.40
C LEU A 155 -5.11 2.16 -7.57
N LEU A 156 -4.78 1.97 -6.30
CA LEU A 156 -4.35 3.03 -5.40
C LEU A 156 -2.83 3.25 -5.48
N PHE A 157 -2.05 2.19 -5.68
CA PHE A 157 -0.59 2.18 -5.74
C PHE A 157 -0.09 1.61 -7.08
N ASP A 158 -0.11 2.47 -8.09
CA ASP A 158 0.17 2.12 -9.48
C ASP A 158 1.58 2.52 -9.91
N TYR A 159 2.00 2.05 -11.08
CA TYR A 159 3.28 2.42 -11.69
C TYR A 159 3.32 3.92 -12.01
N LYS A 160 4.46 4.56 -11.73
CA LYS A 160 4.67 5.99 -12.04
C LYS A 160 4.39 6.32 -13.52
N VAL A 161 4.78 5.42 -14.42
CA VAL A 161 4.54 5.58 -15.87
C VAL A 161 3.05 5.53 -16.20
N GLY A 162 2.29 4.63 -15.58
CA GLY A 162 0.84 4.56 -15.75
C GLY A 162 0.15 5.84 -15.29
N LEU A 163 0.53 6.35 -14.11
CA LEU A 163 0.01 7.60 -13.58
C LEU A 163 0.36 8.81 -14.45
N PHE A 164 1.58 8.87 -14.99
CA PHE A 164 1.99 9.92 -15.91
C PHE A 164 1.15 9.91 -17.20
N LEU A 165 0.86 8.73 -17.76
CA LEU A 165 -0.05 8.61 -18.91
C LEU A 165 -1.47 9.06 -18.55
N GLN A 166 -1.96 8.71 -17.37
CA GLN A 166 -3.26 9.17 -16.88
C GLN A 166 -3.30 10.71 -16.72
N GLU A 167 -2.23 11.33 -16.22
CA GLU A 167 -2.12 12.79 -16.13
C GLU A 167 -2.14 13.45 -17.52
N LEU A 168 -1.46 12.87 -18.52
CA LEU A 168 -1.52 13.37 -19.90
C LEU A 168 -2.94 13.27 -20.49
N LEU A 169 -3.62 12.13 -20.29
CA LEU A 169 -5.01 11.94 -20.71
C LEU A 169 -5.96 12.87 -19.96
N SER A 170 -5.67 13.23 -18.71
CA SER A 170 -6.51 14.11 -17.91
C SER A 170 -6.64 15.50 -18.53
N VAL A 171 -5.63 16.00 -19.25
CA VAL A 171 -5.71 17.30 -19.96
C VAL A 171 -6.78 17.27 -21.04
N LEU A 172 -6.98 16.12 -21.69
CA LEU A 172 -8.01 15.93 -22.72
C LEU A 172 -9.39 15.68 -22.11
N PHE A 173 -9.48 14.87 -21.05
CA PHE A 173 -10.77 14.50 -20.45
C PHE A 173 -11.32 15.51 -19.45
N ALA A 174 -10.47 16.30 -18.79
CA ALA A 174 -10.90 17.33 -17.83
C ALA A 174 -11.94 18.31 -18.41
N PRO A 175 -11.76 18.94 -19.60
CA PRO A 175 -12.79 19.81 -20.15
C PRO A 175 -14.10 19.06 -20.45
N LEU A 176 -14.04 17.81 -20.90
CA LEU A 176 -15.24 16.99 -21.14
C LEU A 176 -16.00 16.72 -19.83
N ILE A 177 -15.28 16.39 -18.75
CA ILE A 177 -15.88 16.19 -17.42
C ILE A 177 -16.49 17.50 -16.92
N LEU A 178 -15.79 18.63 -17.05
CA LEU A 178 -16.25 19.94 -16.61
C LEU A 178 -17.49 20.43 -17.40
N CYS A 179 -17.59 20.13 -18.69
CA CYS A 179 -18.72 20.55 -19.52
C CYS A 179 -19.95 19.64 -19.42
N PHE A 180 -19.75 18.32 -19.25
CA PHE A 180 -20.86 17.35 -19.36
C PHE A 180 -21.21 16.62 -18.07
N SER A 181 -20.24 16.36 -17.20
CA SER A 181 -20.44 15.58 -15.97
C SER A 181 -20.67 16.50 -14.76
N LEU A 182 -19.76 17.45 -14.53
CA LEU A 182 -19.79 18.34 -13.36
C LEU A 182 -21.08 19.18 -13.25
N PRO A 183 -21.67 19.73 -14.35
CA PRO A 183 -22.89 20.52 -14.25
C PRO A 183 -24.10 19.71 -13.76
N LYS A 184 -24.12 18.40 -14.02
CA LYS A 184 -25.20 17.51 -13.54
C LYS A 184 -25.16 17.29 -12.03
N SER A 185 -24.01 17.52 -11.41
CA SER A 185 -23.82 17.41 -9.96
C SER A 185 -23.77 18.78 -9.27
N ALA A 186 -24.02 19.88 -9.99
CA ALA A 186 -23.90 21.23 -9.44
C ALA A 186 -24.83 21.46 -8.25
N ASP A 187 -26.10 21.02 -8.35
CA ASP A 187 -27.08 21.17 -7.27
C ASP A 187 -26.62 20.46 -5.99
N GLN A 188 -26.12 19.22 -6.12
CA GLN A 188 -25.58 18.45 -4.99
C GLN A 188 -24.35 19.12 -4.36
N ILE A 189 -23.52 19.78 -5.16
CA ILE A 189 -22.35 20.52 -4.66
C ILE A 189 -22.81 21.76 -3.89
N VAL A 190 -23.80 22.50 -4.41
CA VAL A 190 -24.35 23.68 -3.73
C VAL A 190 -25.02 23.29 -2.41
N ASP A 191 -25.82 22.22 -2.42
CA ASP A 191 -26.44 21.68 -1.21
C ASP A 191 -25.36 21.24 -0.20
N PHE A 192 -24.28 20.61 -0.67
CA PHE A 192 -23.15 20.26 0.20
C PHE A 192 -22.54 21.49 0.88
N PHE A 193 -22.26 22.57 0.14
CA PHE A 193 -21.73 23.79 0.75
C PHE A 193 -22.74 24.46 1.69
N ARG A 194 -24.03 24.43 1.38
CA ARG A 194 -25.07 24.98 2.27
C ARG A 194 -25.17 24.20 3.57
N GLU A 195 -25.09 22.88 3.52
CA GLU A 195 -25.39 22.01 4.66
C GLU A 195 -24.14 21.71 5.50
N PHE A 196 -22.97 21.55 4.88
CA PHE A 196 -21.73 21.15 5.57
C PHE A 196 -20.76 22.33 5.81
N SER A 197 -21.22 23.58 5.73
CA SER A 197 -20.44 24.76 6.16
C SER A 197 -20.91 25.26 7.51
N VAL A 198 -19.97 25.41 8.45
CA VAL A 198 -20.24 25.93 9.81
C VAL A 198 -19.33 27.13 10.07
N HIS A 199 -19.87 28.17 10.70
CA HIS A 199 -19.09 29.33 11.10
C HIS A 199 -18.45 29.10 12.46
N VAL A 200 -17.12 29.19 12.53
CA VAL A 200 -16.36 29.09 13.77
C VAL A 200 -15.74 30.44 14.10
N ASN A 201 -16.02 30.94 15.31
CA ASN A 201 -15.51 32.23 15.79
C ASN A 201 -13.97 32.27 15.70
N GLY A 202 -13.44 33.29 15.00
CA GLY A 202 -11.99 33.48 14.81
C GLY A 202 -11.38 32.74 13.61
N LEU A 203 -12.08 31.78 13.00
CA LEU A 203 -11.62 31.06 11.80
C LEU A 203 -12.46 31.39 10.55
N GLY A 204 -13.74 31.67 10.73
CA GLY A 204 -14.70 31.89 9.64
C GLY A 204 -15.48 30.63 9.27
N TYR A 205 -15.94 30.54 8.03
CA TYR A 205 -16.68 29.37 7.54
C TYR A 205 -15.72 28.22 7.21
N VAL A 206 -15.94 27.08 7.84
CA VAL A 206 -15.16 25.86 7.66
C VAL A 206 -16.07 24.68 7.36
N CYS A 207 -15.50 23.61 6.81
CA CYS A 207 -16.20 22.35 6.61
C CYS A 207 -16.56 21.71 7.96
N SER A 208 -17.81 21.32 8.14
CA SER A 208 -18.32 20.71 9.38
C SER A 208 -17.59 19.42 9.76
N PHE A 209 -17.19 18.61 8.78
CA PHE A 209 -16.37 17.41 9.01
C PHE A 209 -14.99 17.74 9.59
N ALA A 210 -14.42 18.91 9.25
CA ALA A 210 -13.13 19.35 9.75
C ALA A 210 -13.20 19.96 11.15
N GLN A 211 -14.40 20.33 11.64
CA GLN A 211 -14.61 20.72 13.03
C GLN A 211 -14.63 19.51 13.99
N PHE A 212 -14.77 18.29 13.45
CA PHE A 212 -14.94 17.05 14.21
C PHE A 212 -16.26 16.99 15.01
N ASP A 213 -17.36 17.45 14.42
CA ASP A 213 -18.69 17.39 15.00
C ASP A 213 -19.24 15.94 15.02
N PHE A 214 -19.06 15.27 16.15
CA PHE A 214 -19.52 13.89 16.37
C PHE A 214 -21.04 13.76 16.50
N GLU A 215 -21.75 14.81 16.89
CA GLU A 215 -23.20 14.77 17.05
C GLU A 215 -23.88 14.72 15.69
N ARG A 216 -23.37 15.52 14.74
CA ARG A 216 -23.95 15.65 13.40
C ARG A 216 -23.43 14.63 12.39
N HIS A 217 -22.15 14.26 12.49
CA HIS A 217 -21.48 13.48 11.44
C HIS A 217 -20.87 12.17 11.93
N GLY A 218 -20.97 11.87 13.23
CA GLY A 218 -20.33 10.72 13.87
C GLY A 218 -20.96 9.40 13.46
N ASN A 219 -20.13 8.41 13.15
CA ASN A 219 -20.55 7.12 12.65
C ASN A 219 -20.50 6.05 13.75
N ALA A 220 -21.64 5.43 14.05
CA ALA A 220 -21.76 4.40 15.07
C ALA A 220 -20.88 3.16 14.80
N LYS A 221 -20.61 2.84 13.52
CA LYS A 221 -19.71 1.74 13.13
C LYS A 221 -18.26 1.96 13.58
N TYR A 222 -17.90 3.21 13.91
CA TYR A 222 -16.56 3.61 14.34
C TYR A 222 -16.49 4.03 15.83
N GLY A 223 -17.48 3.62 16.63
CA GLY A 223 -17.45 3.74 18.09
C GLY A 223 -18.10 5.00 18.67
N VAL A 224 -18.74 5.82 17.83
CA VAL A 224 -19.53 6.97 18.28
C VAL A 224 -20.86 6.47 18.86
N GLN A 225 -21.18 6.85 20.09
CA GLN A 225 -22.48 6.52 20.72
C GLN A 225 -23.33 7.78 20.77
N GLY A 226 -24.62 7.67 20.48
CA GLY A 226 -25.54 8.80 20.50
C GLY A 226 -25.65 9.56 19.18
N ALA A 227 -25.09 9.04 18.08
CA ALA A 227 -25.35 9.57 16.74
C ALA A 227 -26.84 9.38 16.43
N THR A 228 -27.62 10.47 16.54
CA THR A 228 -29.06 10.53 16.32
C THR A 228 -29.43 10.56 14.83
N VAL A 229 -28.43 10.64 13.95
CA VAL A 229 -28.62 10.81 12.52
C VAL A 229 -28.66 9.45 11.83
N ASN A 230 -29.88 9.01 11.50
CA ASN A 230 -30.12 7.77 10.75
C ASN A 230 -29.77 7.91 9.26
N ASP A 231 -29.63 9.13 8.75
CA ASP A 231 -29.35 9.38 7.34
C ASP A 231 -27.86 9.23 7.01
N GLU A 232 -27.53 8.24 6.18
CA GLU A 232 -26.17 8.02 5.67
C GLU A 232 -25.58 9.23 4.93
N TYR A 233 -26.43 10.12 4.44
CA TYR A 233 -26.03 11.34 3.74
C TYR A 233 -25.15 12.27 4.60
N TYR A 234 -25.47 12.39 5.89
CA TYR A 234 -24.74 13.27 6.80
C TYR A 234 -23.55 12.60 7.47
N LEU A 235 -23.38 11.28 7.34
CA LEU A 235 -22.35 10.55 8.06
C LEU A 235 -20.99 10.60 7.36
N SER A 236 -19.94 10.65 8.17
CA SER A 236 -18.56 10.41 7.74
C SER A 236 -18.44 9.00 7.13
N LYS A 237 -18.05 8.93 5.85
CA LYS A 237 -17.78 7.66 5.15
C LYS A 237 -16.45 7.07 5.60
N GLU A 238 -16.41 5.73 5.71
CA GLU A 238 -15.21 4.95 6.07
C GLU A 238 -14.51 5.37 7.38
N GLY A 239 -15.24 6.07 8.27
CA GLY A 239 -14.73 6.55 9.54
C GLY A 239 -13.68 7.66 9.39
N LYS A 240 -13.71 8.41 8.29
CA LYS A 240 -12.66 9.38 7.95
C LYS A 240 -12.54 10.48 9.00
N MET A 241 -13.66 11.03 9.48
CA MET A 241 -13.68 12.05 10.52
C MET A 241 -13.11 11.54 11.84
N GLU A 242 -13.51 10.35 12.27
CA GLU A 242 -13.09 9.70 13.51
C GLU A 242 -11.58 9.43 13.51
N LYS A 243 -11.06 8.89 12.40
CA LYS A 243 -9.62 8.68 12.22
C LYS A 243 -8.85 9.99 12.19
N SER A 244 -9.37 10.99 11.47
CA SER A 244 -8.78 12.33 11.41
C SER A 244 -8.70 12.98 12.79
N PHE A 245 -9.73 12.82 13.62
CA PHE A 245 -9.77 13.34 14.98
C PHE A 245 -8.69 12.70 15.86
N VAL A 246 -8.54 11.37 15.80
CA VAL A 246 -7.49 10.65 16.55
C VAL A 246 -6.10 11.05 16.07
N ASN A 247 -5.87 11.12 14.75
CA ASN A 247 -4.58 11.54 14.20
C ASN A 247 -4.27 13.02 14.53
N PHE A 248 -5.28 13.89 14.52
CA PHE A 248 -5.11 15.29 14.90
C PHE A 248 -4.70 15.43 16.36
N LYS A 249 -5.34 14.69 17.28
CA LYS A 249 -4.95 14.64 18.70
C LYS A 249 -3.56 14.04 18.90
N ALA A 250 -3.19 13.00 18.14
CA ALA A 250 -1.86 12.40 18.20
C ALA A 250 -0.76 13.40 17.79
N ASN A 251 -1.01 14.22 16.77
CA ASN A 251 -0.06 15.24 16.30
C ASN A 251 -0.10 16.54 17.12
N ASN A 252 -1.18 16.80 17.87
CA ASN A 252 -1.35 17.98 18.71
C ASN A 252 -1.72 17.59 20.16
N PRO A 253 -0.76 17.13 20.99
CA PRO A 253 -1.05 16.58 22.31
C PRO A 253 -1.75 17.56 23.26
N ASN A 254 -1.43 18.86 23.15
CA ASN A 254 -1.97 19.92 24.00
C ASN A 254 -3.39 20.36 23.61
N TRP A 255 -3.88 19.93 22.45
CA TRP A 255 -5.22 20.30 22.00
C TRP A 255 -6.29 19.47 22.71
N GLU A 256 -7.35 20.11 23.19
CA GLU A 256 -8.51 19.44 23.77
C GLU A 256 -9.75 19.73 22.92
N PRO A 257 -10.64 18.75 22.73
CA PRO A 257 -11.87 18.96 21.97
C PRO A 257 -12.82 19.88 22.75
N ASN A 258 -13.39 20.85 22.04
CA ASN A 258 -14.36 21.78 22.63
C ASN A 258 -15.70 21.08 22.99
N ASP A 259 -16.01 19.98 22.31
CA ASP A 259 -17.28 19.27 22.44
C ASP A 259 -17.18 18.12 23.45
N LEU A 260 -18.23 17.96 24.26
CA LEU A 260 -18.34 16.85 25.21
C LEU A 260 -18.27 15.49 24.51
N ALA A 261 -18.90 15.36 23.33
CA ALA A 261 -18.90 14.15 22.53
C ALA A 261 -17.47 13.72 22.13
N GLY A 262 -16.62 14.67 21.72
CA GLY A 262 -15.22 14.41 21.38
C GLY A 262 -14.39 13.97 22.59
N SER A 263 -14.57 14.60 23.74
CA SER A 263 -13.92 14.20 25.00
C SER A 263 -14.33 12.79 25.45
N LEU A 264 -15.63 12.48 25.35
CA LEU A 264 -16.17 11.15 25.64
C LEU A 264 -15.66 10.09 24.66
N TYR A 265 -15.42 10.45 23.40
CA TYR A 265 -14.83 9.55 22.42
C TYR A 265 -13.37 9.21 22.77
N LEU A 266 -12.54 10.22 23.12
CA LEU A 266 -11.15 10.00 23.53
C LEU A 266 -11.03 9.14 24.79
N SER A 267 -11.78 9.46 25.85
CA SER A 267 -11.76 8.69 27.10
C SER A 267 -12.16 7.22 26.89
N ARG A 268 -13.12 6.94 25.99
CA ARG A 268 -13.47 5.58 25.60
C ARG A 268 -12.33 4.88 24.87
N LEU A 269 -11.70 5.54 23.90
CA LEU A 269 -10.54 4.98 23.20
C LEU A 269 -9.39 4.64 24.16
N GLU A 270 -9.11 5.51 25.13
CA GLU A 270 -8.10 5.25 26.16
C GLU A 270 -8.48 4.05 27.04
N ARG A 271 -9.74 3.95 27.44
CA ARG A 271 -10.25 2.79 28.18
C ARG A 271 -10.07 1.50 27.38
N PHE A 272 -10.49 1.47 26.12
CA PHE A 272 -10.32 0.32 25.24
C PHE A 272 -8.84 -0.05 25.06
N LYS A 273 -7.97 0.95 24.91
CA LYS A 273 -6.51 0.72 24.82
C LYS A 273 -5.97 0.08 26.09
N ASN A 274 -6.42 0.54 27.26
CA ASN A 274 -6.00 0.01 28.56
C ASN A 274 -6.53 -1.41 28.81
N GLU A 275 -7.78 -1.69 28.43
CA GLU A 275 -8.38 -3.04 28.49
C GLU A 275 -7.60 -4.01 27.60
N LYS A 276 -7.37 -3.65 26.33
CA LYS A 276 -6.59 -4.48 25.40
C LYS A 276 -5.15 -4.72 25.87
N ARG A 277 -4.51 -3.71 26.48
CA ARG A 277 -3.17 -3.84 27.06
C ARG A 277 -3.17 -4.82 28.24
N LYS A 278 -4.20 -4.81 29.08
CA LYS A 278 -4.36 -5.77 30.17
C LYS A 278 -4.55 -7.18 29.63
N ASP A 279 -5.40 -7.37 28.63
CA ASP A 279 -5.62 -8.69 28.00
C ASP A 279 -4.31 -9.25 27.41
N LEU A 280 -3.53 -8.41 26.72
CA LEU A 280 -2.19 -8.78 26.23
C LEU A 280 -1.26 -9.21 27.37
N THR A 281 -1.18 -8.44 28.46
CA THR A 281 -0.34 -8.81 29.62
C THR A 281 -0.82 -10.07 30.35
N THR A 282 -2.11 -10.39 30.27
CA THR A 282 -2.69 -11.60 30.91
C THR A 282 -2.46 -12.84 30.04
N HIS A 283 -2.39 -12.68 28.72
CA HIS A 283 -2.05 -13.75 27.77
C HIS A 283 -0.54 -13.91 27.53
N GLU A 284 0.26 -12.89 27.83
CA GLU A 284 1.72 -12.90 27.75
C GLU A 284 2.42 -13.40 29.02
N GLU A 285 1.72 -13.80 30.10
CA GLU A 285 2.35 -14.67 31.11
C GLU A 285 2.50 -16.07 30.49
N PRO A 286 3.68 -16.44 29.95
CA PRO A 286 3.87 -17.80 29.52
C PRO A 286 3.94 -18.59 30.82
N SER A 287 3.14 -19.64 30.97
CA SER A 287 3.59 -20.75 31.79
C SER A 287 5.01 -21.07 31.32
N ILE A 288 6.02 -20.73 32.12
CA ILE A 288 7.43 -20.87 31.74
C ILE A 288 7.67 -22.35 31.53
N ILE A 289 7.50 -22.81 30.29
CA ILE A 289 7.94 -24.12 29.86
C ILE A 289 9.47 -24.02 29.90
N LYS A 290 10.07 -24.50 30.99
CA LYS A 290 11.53 -24.60 31.08
C LYS A 290 11.98 -25.58 29.99
N LEU A 291 12.62 -25.06 28.95
CA LEU A 291 13.25 -25.88 27.92
C LEU A 291 14.53 -26.48 28.50
N ASN A 292 14.78 -27.76 28.22
CA ASN A 292 16.07 -28.38 28.55
C ASN A 292 17.19 -27.85 27.61
N GLN A 293 18.44 -28.27 27.86
CA GLN A 293 19.61 -27.90 27.03
C GLN A 293 19.52 -28.30 25.54
N TYR A 294 18.49 -29.07 25.15
CA TYR A 294 18.22 -29.51 23.79
C TYR A 294 16.97 -28.84 23.18
N GLY A 295 16.39 -27.84 23.85
CA GLY A 295 15.24 -27.08 23.34
C GLY A 295 13.89 -27.79 23.44
N ILE A 296 13.75 -28.80 24.32
CA ILE A 296 12.50 -29.56 24.51
C ILE A 296 11.79 -29.10 25.79
N PRO A 297 10.44 -28.89 25.77
CA PRO A 297 9.62 -28.62 26.94
C PRO A 297 9.82 -29.63 28.08
N ALA A 298 10.26 -29.19 29.27
CA ALA A 298 10.25 -30.03 30.45
C ALA A 298 8.81 -30.17 30.96
N VAL A 299 8.30 -31.41 30.98
CA VAL A 299 7.01 -31.73 31.61
C VAL A 299 7.21 -31.71 33.14
N PRO A 300 6.37 -30.99 33.91
CA PRO A 300 6.44 -31.07 35.37
C PRO A 300 6.01 -32.47 35.83
N GLY A 301 6.89 -33.13 36.58
CA GLY A 301 6.59 -34.38 37.29
C GLY A 301 5.94 -34.15 38.64
#